data_AF-A0A7C4LE58-F1
#
_entry.id   AF-A0A7C4LE58-F1
#
_cell.length_a   1.000
_cell.length_b   1.000
_cell.length_c   1.000
_cell.angle_alpha   90.00
_cell.angle_beta   90.00
_cell.angle_gamma   90.00
#
_symmetry.space_group_name_H-M   'P 1'
#
loop_
_entity.id
_entity.type
_entity.pdbx_description
1 polymer ?
#
loop_
_entity_poly.entity_id
_entity_poly.type
_entity_poly.pdbx_seq_one_letter_code
_entity_poly.pdbx_strand_id
1 'polypeptide(L)'
;MANYDYVLKRGDRQSRFVSVLKDPNGNPVDLTGKTVKFIMRQVSADTAKVSAAATPDPDQAANTGRVTYDPAAADIDTADVYYVEWQTTQAGLTLTYPNGWHEIAKIVGDLGS
;
A
#
# COMPACT_ATOMS: atom_id res chain seq x y z
N MET A 1 15.13 -16.06 -4.27
CA MET A 1 14.32 -15.04 -4.96
C MET A 1 13.77 -14.12 -3.89
N ALA A 2 13.95 -12.80 -4.00
CA ALA A 2 13.29 -11.89 -3.05
C ALA A 2 11.77 -12.01 -3.25
N ASN A 3 11.03 -12.28 -2.17
CA ASN A 3 9.57 -12.33 -2.23
C ASN A 3 9.08 -10.87 -2.15
N TYR A 4 8.50 -10.37 -3.24
CA TYR A 4 7.89 -9.04 -3.27
C TYR A 4 6.39 -9.20 -3.03
N ASP A 5 5.82 -8.36 -2.17
CA ASP A 5 4.37 -8.33 -1.92
C ASP A 5 3.62 -7.76 -3.13
N TYR A 6 4.26 -6.85 -3.86
CA TYR A 6 3.74 -6.28 -5.10
C TYR A 6 4.78 -6.29 -6.22
N VAL A 7 4.32 -6.61 -7.44
CA VAL A 7 5.11 -6.42 -8.66
C VAL A 7 4.25 -5.70 -9.69
N LEU A 8 4.62 -4.48 -10.04
CA LEU A 8 3.93 -3.65 -11.03
C LEU A 8 4.93 -3.22 -12.12
N LYS A 9 4.44 -3.03 -13.34
CA LYS A 9 5.23 -2.34 -14.36
C LYS A 9 5.11 -0.83 -14.19
N ARG A 10 6.20 -0.13 -14.52
CA ARG A 10 6.27 1.32 -14.56
C ARG A 10 5.16 1.88 -15.46
N GLY A 11 4.32 2.74 -14.92
CA GLY A 11 3.24 3.40 -15.65
C GLY A 11 1.95 2.58 -15.85
N ASP A 12 1.90 1.31 -15.42
CA ASP A 12 0.69 0.48 -15.55
C ASP A 12 -0.36 0.85 -14.50
N ARG A 13 -1.20 1.83 -14.82
CA ARG A 13 -2.23 2.35 -13.89
C ARG A 13 -3.51 1.51 -13.78
N GLN A 14 -3.59 0.40 -14.51
CA GLN A 14 -4.65 -0.60 -14.27
C GLN A 14 -4.27 -1.55 -13.14
N SER A 15 -2.98 -1.62 -12.77
CA SER A 15 -2.51 -2.31 -11.59
C SER A 15 -2.74 -1.47 -10.34
N ARG A 16 -3.06 -2.14 -9.24
CA ARG A 16 -3.42 -1.52 -7.96
C ARG A 16 -2.63 -2.14 -6.83
N PHE A 17 -2.41 -1.39 -5.77
CA PHE A 17 -1.96 -1.94 -4.50
C PHE A 17 -3.19 -2.40 -3.72
N VAL A 18 -3.23 -3.67 -3.33
CA VAL A 18 -4.33 -4.25 -2.56
C VAL A 18 -3.74 -5.05 -1.41
N SER A 19 -4.14 -4.70 -0.18
CA SER A 19 -3.73 -5.43 1.02
C SER A 19 -4.93 -5.79 1.88
N VAL A 20 -4.72 -6.71 2.83
CA VAL A 20 -5.61 -6.98 3.95
C VAL A 20 -4.86 -6.59 5.22
N LEU A 21 -5.27 -5.49 5.84
CA LEU A 21 -4.64 -4.98 7.05
C LEU A 21 -4.99 -5.89 8.23
N LYS A 22 -3.96 -6.34 8.94
CA LYS A 22 -4.06 -7.32 10.03
C LYS A 22 -3.49 -6.77 11.33
N ASP A 23 -4.05 -7.22 12.44
CA ASP A 23 -3.50 -6.98 13.78
C ASP A 23 -2.20 -7.80 13.99
N PRO A 24 -1.48 -7.59 15.12
CA PRO A 24 -0.28 -8.36 15.42
C PRO A 24 -0.47 -9.89 15.54
N ASN A 25 -1.70 -10.36 15.71
CA ASN A 25 -2.05 -11.78 15.74
C ASN A 25 -2.38 -12.33 14.36
N GLY A 26 -2.37 -11.50 13.31
CA GLY A 26 -2.67 -11.88 11.94
C GLY A 26 -4.16 -11.83 11.57
N ASN A 27 -5.03 -11.32 12.45
CA ASN A 27 -6.46 -11.20 12.18
C ASN A 27 -6.75 -9.92 11.39
N PRO A 28 -7.60 -9.96 10.34
CA PRO A 28 -7.99 -8.75 9.62
C PRO A 28 -8.68 -7.73 10.54
N VAL A 29 -8.37 -6.45 10.35
CA VAL A 29 -8.94 -5.34 11.14
C VAL A 29 -10.08 -4.68 10.39
N ASP A 30 -11.22 -4.49 11.03
CA ASP A 30 -12.32 -3.71 10.45
C ASP A 30 -11.92 -2.24 10.25
N LEU A 31 -12.07 -1.77 9.01
CA LEU A 31 -11.72 -0.41 8.59
C LEU A 31 -12.91 0.56 8.61
N THR A 32 -14.09 0.10 9.05
CA THR A 32 -15.30 0.92 9.12
C THR A 32 -15.07 2.20 9.95
N GLY A 33 -15.33 3.35 9.33
CA GLY A 33 -15.15 4.67 9.95
C GLY A 33 -13.69 5.10 10.16
N LYS A 34 -12.71 4.35 9.63
CA LYS A 34 -11.30 4.75 9.61
C LYS A 34 -10.96 5.45 8.29
N THR A 35 -10.11 6.46 8.32
CA THR A 35 -9.41 6.93 7.12
C THR A 35 -8.16 6.09 6.91
N VAL A 36 -7.81 5.78 5.67
CA VAL A 36 -6.58 5.04 5.36
C VAL A 36 -5.72 5.82 4.39
N LYS A 37 -4.42 5.83 4.64
CA LYS A 37 -3.40 6.47 3.80
C LYS A 37 -2.42 5.42 3.32
N PHE A 38 -2.15 5.40 2.02
CA PHE A 38 -1.08 4.64 1.41
C PHE A 38 0.21 5.47 1.42
N ILE A 39 1.29 4.86 1.90
CA ILE A 39 2.61 5.49 1.96
C ILE A 39 3.59 4.57 1.24
N MET A 40 4.35 5.14 0.30
CA MET A 40 5.36 4.42 -0.44
C MET A 40 6.63 5.24 -0.56
N ARG A 41 7.78 4.60 -0.34
CA ARG A 41 9.11 5.21 -0.40
C ARG A 41 10.10 4.26 -1.05
N GLN A 42 11.02 4.78 -1.86
CA GLN A 42 12.16 3.99 -2.37
C GLN A 42 13.00 3.46 -1.21
N VAL A 43 13.47 2.22 -1.29
CA VAL A 43 14.28 1.61 -0.22
C VAL A 43 15.51 2.47 0.13
N SER A 44 16.11 3.12 -0.88
CA SER A 44 17.29 3.99 -0.78
C SER A 44 17.02 5.44 -0.35
N ALA A 45 15.75 5.88 -0.28
CA ALA A 45 15.39 7.26 0.06
C ALA A 45 15.01 7.40 1.54
N ASP A 46 14.89 8.61 2.08
CA ASP A 46 14.34 8.84 3.44
C ASP A 46 12.95 9.51 3.45
N THR A 47 12.53 10.04 2.30
CA THR A 47 11.26 10.74 2.13
C THR A 47 10.25 9.92 1.33
N ALA A 48 8.99 9.94 1.74
CA ALA A 48 7.92 9.28 0.99
C ALA A 48 7.79 9.85 -0.43
N LYS A 49 7.73 8.95 -1.43
CA LYS A 49 7.36 9.29 -2.81
C LYS A 49 5.84 9.44 -2.92
N VAL A 50 5.09 8.60 -2.21
CA VAL A 50 3.63 8.62 -2.15
C VAL A 50 3.18 8.74 -0.72
N SER A 51 2.20 9.60 -0.50
CA SER A 51 1.59 9.83 0.81
C SER A 51 0.13 10.26 0.58
N ALA A 52 -0.72 9.33 0.14
CA ALA A 52 -2.02 9.62 -0.46
C ALA A 52 -3.16 8.81 0.19
N ALA A 53 -4.39 9.29 0.08
CA ALA A 53 -5.55 8.56 0.59
C ALA A 53 -5.73 7.22 -0.16
N ALA A 54 -6.09 6.18 0.57
CA ALA A 54 -6.46 4.88 0.06
C ALA A 54 -7.94 4.59 0.36
N THR A 55 -8.51 3.61 -0.34
CA THR A 55 -9.92 3.28 -0.29
C THR A 55 -10.12 1.94 0.41
N PRO A 56 -10.64 1.92 1.65
CA PRO A 56 -11.13 0.70 2.27
C PRO A 56 -12.20 0.04 1.41
N ASP A 57 -12.26 -1.29 1.43
CA ASP A 57 -13.35 -2.01 0.78
C ASP A 57 -14.70 -1.59 1.39
N PRO A 58 -15.72 -1.24 0.57
CA PRO A 58 -17.00 -0.78 1.08
C PRO A 58 -17.77 -1.87 1.84
N ASP A 59 -17.47 -3.15 1.62
CA ASP A 59 -18.06 -4.28 2.35
C ASP A 59 -17.02 -4.90 3.31
N GLN A 60 -16.80 -4.22 4.46
CA GLN A 60 -15.92 -4.73 5.51
C GLN A 60 -16.46 -5.98 6.22
N ALA A 61 -17.72 -6.35 6.03
CA ALA A 61 -18.27 -7.59 6.57
C ALA A 61 -17.79 -8.81 5.77
N ALA A 62 -17.75 -8.69 4.43
CA ALA A 62 -17.23 -9.75 3.56
C ALA A 62 -15.71 -9.68 3.36
N ASN A 63 -15.15 -8.47 3.33
CA ASN A 63 -13.74 -8.18 2.99
C ASN A 63 -13.02 -7.42 4.11
N THR A 64 -13.18 -7.85 5.36
CA THR A 64 -12.58 -7.20 6.53
C THR A 64 -11.10 -6.91 6.32
N GLY A 65 -10.66 -5.68 6.58
CA GLY A 65 -9.27 -5.26 6.45
C GLY A 65 -8.82 -4.98 5.03
N ARG A 66 -9.62 -5.31 4.01
CA ARG A 66 -9.24 -5.07 2.62
C ARG A 66 -9.21 -3.57 2.31
N VAL A 67 -8.12 -3.12 1.71
CA VAL A 67 -7.90 -1.74 1.28
C VAL A 67 -7.22 -1.73 -0.09
N THR A 68 -7.53 -0.72 -0.89
CA THR A 68 -6.95 -0.53 -2.22
C THR A 68 -6.38 0.87 -2.38
N TYR A 69 -5.25 0.97 -3.08
CA TYR A 69 -4.72 2.22 -3.59
C TYR A 69 -4.50 2.14 -5.10
N ASP A 70 -5.09 3.08 -5.83
CA ASP A 70 -4.94 3.27 -7.27
C ASP A 70 -3.81 4.29 -7.52
N PRO A 71 -2.66 3.88 -8.09
CA PRO A 71 -1.54 4.79 -8.29
C PRO A 71 -1.79 5.80 -9.41
N ALA A 72 -1.38 7.05 -9.20
CA ALA A 72 -1.22 8.04 -10.26
C ALA A 72 0.06 7.76 -11.07
N ALA A 73 0.18 8.42 -12.22
CA ALA A 73 1.31 8.19 -13.13
C ALA A 73 2.68 8.43 -12.45
N ALA A 74 2.80 9.50 -11.66
CA ALA A 74 4.04 9.86 -10.97
C ALA A 74 4.40 8.93 -9.81
N ASP A 75 3.46 8.12 -9.31
CA ASP A 75 3.69 7.23 -8.17
C ASP A 75 4.54 6.02 -8.58
N ILE A 76 4.36 5.56 -9.82
CA ILE A 76 4.99 4.36 -10.38
C ILE A 76 5.81 4.67 -11.65
N ASP A 77 6.31 5.90 -11.80
CA ASP A 77 7.11 6.35 -12.96
C ASP A 77 8.59 5.90 -12.92
N THR A 78 9.05 5.39 -11.78
CA THR A 78 10.46 5.09 -11.53
C THR A 78 10.60 3.61 -11.14
N ALA A 79 11.29 2.83 -11.97
CA ALA A 79 11.53 1.42 -11.71
C ALA A 79 12.55 1.25 -10.58
N ASP A 80 12.13 0.69 -9.44
CA ASP A 80 12.98 0.41 -8.29
C ASP A 80 12.25 -0.53 -7.29
N VAL A 81 12.85 -0.80 -6.14
CA VAL A 81 12.23 -1.43 -4.97
C VAL A 81 11.79 -0.35 -3.99
N TYR A 82 10.58 -0.52 -3.46
CA TYR A 82 9.93 0.41 -2.56
C TYR A 82 9.45 -0.31 -1.30
N TYR A 83 9.54 0.38 -0.17
CA TYR A 83 8.76 0.05 1.02
C TYR A 83 7.37 0.66 0.92
N VAL A 84 6.40 -0.11 1.39
CA VAL A 84 4.99 0.26 1.43
C VAL A 84 4.46 0.06 2.85
N GLU A 85 3.69 1.03 3.33
CA GLU A 85 2.87 0.88 4.53
C GLU A 85 1.51 1.56 4.34
N TRP A 86 0.57 1.16 5.18
CA TRP A 86 -0.77 1.69 5.26
C TRP A 86 -0.97 2.30 6.63
N GLN A 87 -1.48 3.52 6.68
CA GLN A 87 -1.73 4.22 7.93
C GLN A 87 -3.23 4.42 8.10
N THR A 88 -3.82 3.85 9.15
CA THR A 88 -5.20 4.14 9.52
C THR A 88 -5.24 5.28 10.52
N THR A 89 -6.34 6.04 10.52
CA THR A 89 -6.64 7.01 11.58
C THR A 89 -8.11 6.90 11.98
N GLN A 90 -8.37 6.90 13.28
CA GLN A 90 -9.71 6.90 13.86
C GLN A 90 -9.71 7.74 15.13
N ALA A 91 -10.63 8.71 15.22
CA ALA A 91 -10.72 9.62 16.36
C ALA A 91 -9.38 10.31 16.73
N GLY A 92 -8.55 10.63 15.72
CA GLY A 92 -7.25 11.28 15.91
C GLY A 92 -6.10 10.34 16.32
N LEU A 93 -6.36 9.05 16.50
CA LEU A 93 -5.33 8.04 16.78
C LEU A 93 -4.89 7.36 15.49
N THR A 94 -3.59 7.18 15.33
CA THR A 94 -2.97 6.63 14.13
C THR A 94 -2.33 5.27 14.41
N LEU A 95 -2.47 4.34 13.46
CA LEU A 95 -1.80 3.04 13.49
C LEU A 95 -1.30 2.66 12.08
N THR A 96 -0.08 2.15 11.97
CA THR A 96 0.53 1.73 10.70
C THR A 96 0.55 0.22 10.54
N TYR A 97 0.42 -0.21 9.28
CA TYR A 97 0.33 -1.60 8.86
C TYR A 97 1.27 -1.84 7.67
N PRO A 98 1.96 -2.98 7.63
CA PRO A 98 1.96 -3.99 8.67
C PRO A 98 2.61 -3.50 10.00
N ASN A 99 2.25 -4.10 11.14
CA ASN A 99 2.76 -3.63 12.43
C ASN A 99 4.22 -4.07 12.62
N GLY A 100 5.15 -3.11 12.58
CA GLY A 100 6.57 -3.34 12.90
C GLY A 100 7.47 -3.67 11.70
N TRP A 101 6.94 -3.68 10.48
CA TRP A 101 7.70 -3.85 9.23
C TRP A 101 6.95 -3.16 8.07
N HIS A 102 7.40 -3.39 6.83
CA HIS A 102 6.82 -2.81 5.63
C HIS A 102 6.57 -3.91 4.60
N GLU A 103 5.56 -3.72 3.75
CA GLU A 103 5.42 -4.48 2.51
C GLU A 103 6.48 -4.01 1.50
N ILE A 104 6.83 -4.87 0.54
CA ILE A 104 7.84 -4.57 -0.48
C ILE A 104 7.20 -4.59 -1.86
N ALA A 105 7.26 -3.46 -2.54
CA ALA A 105 6.83 -3.32 -3.92
C ALA A 105 8.02 -3.26 -4.88
N LYS A 106 7.96 -4.02 -5.96
CA LYS A 106 8.88 -3.91 -7.09
C LYS A 106 8.17 -3.24 -8.26
N ILE A 107 8.65 -2.06 -8.65
CA ILE A 107 8.30 -1.43 -9.92
C ILE A 107 9.36 -1.85 -10.95
N VAL A 108 8.94 -2.54 -12.01
CA VAL A 108 9.83 -2.98 -13.09
C VAL A 108 9.68 -2.08 -14.32
N GLY A 109 10.74 -1.92 -15.09
CA GLY A 109 10.65 -1.28 -16.40
C GLY A 109 9.68 -2.05 -17.30
N ASP A 110 8.94 -1.33 -18.13
CA ASP A 110 8.22 -1.96 -19.23
C ASP A 110 9.19 -2.25 -20.40
N LEU A 111 8.87 -3.25 -21.22
CA LEU A 111 9.68 -3.65 -22.36
C LEU A 111 9.41 -2.80 -23.61
N GLY A 112 8.29 -2.08 -23.66
CA GLY A 112 7.87 -1.26 -24.80
C GLY A 112 8.22 0.23 -24.69
N SER A 113 9.00 0.62 -23.68
CA SER A 113 9.38 2.01 -23.39
C SER A 113 10.87 2.27 -23.53
#